data_AF-A0A936W9I9-F1
#
_entry.id   AF-A0A936W9I9-F1
#
_cell.length_a   1.000
_cell.length_b   1.000
_cell.length_c   1.000
_cell.angle_alpha   90.00
_cell.angle_beta   90.00
_cell.angle_gamma   90.00
#
_symmetry.space_group_name_H-M   'P 1'
#
loop_
_entity.id
_entity.type
_entity.pdbx_description
1 polymer ?
#
loop_
_entity_poly.entity_id
_entity_poly.type
_entity_poly.pdbx_seq_one_letter_code
_entity_poly.pdbx_strand_id
1 'polypeptide(L)'
;MTCIAVETIGRIFFKSTGDSKASQFIQALGTLDQRLGRQLTKTFRERLVELWPVQEEGQLKKTQDIKTRAELLYTFFRNSMVHGYRARAVYLSDQEGLDIEEGDGHLVLNPHWLWNRFKVAYEELLNEALDESRETSSRKHCLAYIRKILSEEGVPSE
;
A
#
# COMPACT_ATOMS: atom_id res chain seq x y z
N MET A 1 4.86 11.85 -0.66
CA MET A 1 4.14 11.99 0.62
C MET A 1 3.14 10.86 0.84
N THR A 2 2.15 10.64 -0.04
CA THR A 2 1.10 9.61 0.15
C THR A 2 1.64 8.20 0.40
N CYS A 3 2.63 7.71 -0.36
CA CYS A 3 3.21 6.37 -0.12
C CYS A 3 3.86 6.23 1.27
N ILE A 4 4.49 7.29 1.79
CA ILE A 4 5.06 7.27 3.14
C ILE A 4 3.93 7.16 4.17
N ALA A 5 2.85 7.91 3.98
CA ALA A 5 1.67 7.86 4.85
C ALA A 5 1.02 6.47 4.85
N VAL A 6 0.88 5.84 3.67
CA VAL A 6 0.40 4.46 3.52
C VAL A 6 1.32 3.46 4.23
N GLU A 7 2.63 3.62 4.11
CA GLU A 7 3.60 2.80 4.84
C GLU A 7 3.46 2.96 6.36
N THR A 8 3.23 4.19 6.83
CA THR A 8 3.03 4.48 8.25
C THR A 8 1.77 3.82 8.80
N ILE A 9 0.62 3.93 8.13
CA ILE A 9 -0.61 3.25 8.60
C ILE A 9 -0.46 1.73 8.56
N GLY A 10 0.26 1.18 7.57
CA GLY A 10 0.63 -0.24 7.49
C GLY A 10 1.34 -0.71 8.75
N ARG A 11 2.28 0.09 9.25
CA ARG A 11 3.05 -0.20 10.47
C ARG A 11 2.24 -0.06 11.75
N ILE A 12 1.29 0.87 11.79
CA ILE A 12 0.49 1.18 12.99
C ILE A 12 -0.66 0.20 13.14
N PHE A 13 -1.44 -0.02 12.08
CA PHE A 13 -2.74 -0.70 12.16
C PHE A 13 -2.72 -2.14 11.62
N PHE A 14 -1.75 -2.50 10.79
CA PHE A 14 -1.72 -3.80 10.08
C PHE A 14 -0.51 -4.66 10.40
N LYS A 15 0.34 -4.25 11.35
CA LYS A 15 1.55 -5.00 11.69
C LYS A 15 1.22 -6.21 12.56
N SER A 16 1.30 -7.40 11.98
CA SER A 16 1.33 -8.67 12.72
C SER A 16 2.75 -9.25 12.83
N THR A 17 2.96 -10.20 13.74
CA THR A 17 4.25 -10.86 13.95
C THR A 17 4.69 -11.60 12.68
N GLY A 18 5.84 -11.23 12.13
CA GLY A 18 6.39 -11.86 10.91
C GLY A 18 6.00 -11.18 9.60
N ASP A 19 5.13 -10.17 9.62
CA ASP A 19 4.76 -9.44 8.40
C ASP A 19 5.92 -8.59 7.86
N SER A 20 6.14 -8.68 6.55
CA SER A 20 7.07 -7.80 5.84
C SER A 20 6.48 -6.39 5.68
N LYS A 21 7.35 -5.38 5.52
CA LYS A 21 6.93 -4.00 5.18
C LYS A 21 6.08 -3.96 3.90
N ALA A 22 6.36 -4.85 2.95
CA ALA A 22 5.59 -4.99 1.72
C ALA A 22 4.15 -5.46 2.01
N SER A 23 3.99 -6.53 2.81
CA SER A 23 2.69 -7.07 3.23
C SER A 23 1.82 -5.98 3.88
N GLN A 24 2.39 -5.25 4.85
CA GLN A 24 1.70 -4.15 5.55
C GLN A 24 1.26 -3.03 4.60
N PHE A 25 2.12 -2.64 3.67
CA PHE A 25 1.79 -1.60 2.68
C PHE A 25 0.67 -2.06 1.72
N ILE A 26 0.72 -3.31 1.26
CA ILE A 26 -0.29 -3.88 0.36
C ILE A 26 -1.65 -3.98 1.05
N GLN A 27 -1.68 -4.41 2.32
CA GLN A 27 -2.90 -4.45 3.14
C GLN A 27 -3.48 -3.04 3.36
N ALA A 28 -2.61 -2.06 3.68
CA ALA A 28 -3.03 -0.67 3.82
C ALA A 28 -3.65 -0.13 2.53
N LEU A 29 -3.03 -0.37 1.36
CA LEU A 29 -3.60 0.02 0.06
C LEU A 29 -4.98 -0.61 -0.20
N GLY A 30 -5.18 -1.87 0.17
CA GLY A 30 -6.48 -2.54 0.02
C GLY A 30 -7.59 -1.90 0.86
N THR A 31 -7.23 -1.24 1.96
CA THR A 31 -8.17 -0.51 2.84
C THR A 31 -8.54 0.87 2.26
N LEU A 32 -7.65 1.50 1.50
CA LEU A 32 -7.91 2.79 0.85
C LEU A 32 -9.01 2.72 -0.21
N ASP A 33 -8.98 1.67 -1.02
CA ASP A 33 -9.96 1.40 -2.07
C ASP A 33 -9.92 -0.09 -2.42
N GLN A 34 -11.08 -0.74 -2.36
CA GLN A 34 -11.21 -2.17 -2.63
C GLN A 34 -10.66 -2.57 -4.02
N ARG A 35 -10.72 -1.67 -5.01
CA ARG A 35 -10.20 -1.94 -6.36
C ARG A 35 -8.71 -2.20 -6.34
N LEU A 36 -7.95 -1.64 -5.39
CA LEU A 36 -6.50 -1.88 -5.25
C LEU A 36 -6.20 -3.28 -4.70
N GLY A 37 -7.09 -3.83 -3.87
CA GLY A 37 -6.97 -5.20 -3.35
C GLY A 37 -7.33 -6.29 -4.37
N ARG A 38 -7.95 -5.93 -5.51
CA ARG A 38 -8.36 -6.91 -6.53
C ARG A 38 -7.17 -7.53 -7.24
N GLN A 39 -7.33 -8.80 -7.62
CA GLN A 39 -6.37 -9.50 -8.46
C GLN A 39 -6.33 -8.91 -9.87
N LEU A 40 -5.15 -8.94 -10.49
CA LEU A 40 -4.98 -8.61 -11.90
C LEU A 40 -5.67 -9.66 -12.77
N THR A 41 -6.34 -9.22 -13.83
CA THR A 41 -6.93 -10.14 -14.81
C THR A 41 -5.84 -10.90 -15.56
N LYS A 42 -6.24 -11.95 -16.28
CA LYS A 42 -5.33 -12.67 -17.17
C LYS A 42 -4.76 -11.73 -18.25
N THR A 43 -5.64 -10.98 -18.93
CA THR A 43 -5.26 -10.03 -19.98
C THR A 43 -4.27 -8.98 -19.47
N PHE A 44 -4.54 -8.38 -18.32
CA PHE A 44 -3.62 -7.41 -17.71
C PHE A 44 -2.25 -8.03 -17.48
N ARG A 45 -2.18 -9.23 -16.88
CA ARG A 45 -0.90 -9.90 -16.59
C ARG A 45 -0.12 -10.24 -17.85
N GLU A 46 -0.79 -10.73 -18.88
CA GLU A 46 -0.17 -11.03 -20.17
C GLU A 46 0.44 -9.77 -20.78
N ARG A 47 -0.30 -8.66 -20.79
CA ARG A 47 0.16 -7.36 -21.29
C ARG A 47 1.28 -6.74 -20.45
N LEU A 48 1.15 -6.82 -19.13
CA LEU A 48 2.17 -6.34 -18.21
C LEU A 48 3.51 -7.07 -18.44
N VAL A 49 3.48 -8.39 -18.60
CA VAL A 49 4.69 -9.20 -18.88
C VAL A 49 5.23 -8.94 -20.28
N GLU A 50 4.37 -8.75 -21.28
CA GLU A 50 4.77 -8.43 -22.65
C GLU A 50 5.50 -7.08 -22.75
N LEU A 51 4.94 -6.03 -22.14
CA LEU A 51 5.50 -4.68 -22.17
C LEU A 51 6.69 -4.52 -21.22
N TRP A 52 6.65 -5.24 -20.10
CA TRP A 52 7.65 -5.15 -19.04
C TRP A 52 8.15 -6.54 -18.63
N PRO A 53 8.87 -7.24 -19.52
CA PRO A 53 9.45 -8.56 -19.27
C PRO A 53 10.68 -8.41 -18.35
N VAL A 54 10.48 -7.88 -17.14
CA VAL A 54 11.58 -7.54 -16.26
C VAL A 54 12.01 -8.79 -15.50
N GLN A 55 13.20 -9.28 -15.87
CA GLN A 55 14.06 -10.17 -15.07
C GLN A 55 15.23 -9.41 -14.42
N GLU A 56 15.14 -8.07 -14.26
CA GLU A 56 16.27 -7.27 -13.77
C GLU A 56 16.71 -7.66 -12.34
N GLU A 57 18.01 -7.93 -12.18
CA GLU A 57 18.69 -8.01 -10.90
C GLU A 57 18.46 -6.73 -10.10
N GLY A 58 17.93 -6.87 -8.87
CA GLY A 58 17.66 -5.75 -7.95
C GLY A 58 16.18 -5.36 -7.81
N GLN A 59 15.25 -5.95 -8.58
CA GLN A 59 13.83 -5.80 -8.29
C GLN A 59 13.37 -6.73 -7.14
N LEU A 60 12.55 -6.18 -6.24
CA LEU A 60 11.98 -6.91 -5.10
C LEU A 60 11.02 -8.04 -5.52
N LYS A 61 10.43 -7.95 -6.72
CA LYS A 61 9.46 -8.92 -7.24
C LYS A 61 9.52 -8.95 -8.76
N LYS A 62 9.52 -10.13 -9.37
CA LYS A 62 9.44 -10.29 -10.83
C LYS A 62 8.05 -9.88 -11.31
N THR A 63 7.95 -9.30 -12.50
CA THR A 63 6.66 -8.87 -13.09
C THR A 63 5.60 -9.97 -13.06
N GLN A 64 6.00 -11.20 -13.39
CA GLN A 64 5.14 -12.39 -13.41
C GLN A 64 4.54 -12.78 -12.05
N ASP A 65 5.17 -12.36 -10.95
CA ASP A 65 4.73 -12.72 -9.59
C ASP A 65 3.76 -11.69 -9.01
N ILE A 66 3.48 -10.59 -9.71
CA ILE A 66 2.54 -9.55 -9.29
C ILE A 66 1.11 -10.05 -9.50
N LYS A 67 0.36 -10.14 -8.40
CA LYS A 67 -0.99 -10.71 -8.32
C LYS A 67 -2.07 -9.65 -8.19
N THR A 68 -1.79 -8.54 -7.52
CA THR A 68 -2.79 -7.49 -7.23
C THR A 68 -2.35 -6.11 -7.67
N ARG A 69 -3.30 -5.19 -7.80
CA ARG A 69 -3.02 -3.78 -8.15
C ARG A 69 -2.23 -3.08 -7.04
N ALA A 70 -2.46 -3.43 -5.78
CA ALA A 70 -1.68 -2.95 -4.65
C ALA A 70 -0.21 -3.41 -4.70
N GLU A 71 0.05 -4.66 -5.11
CA GLU A 71 1.41 -5.14 -5.36
C GLU A 71 2.08 -4.38 -6.50
N LEU A 72 1.33 -4.03 -7.53
CA LEU A 72 1.81 -3.25 -8.67
C LEU A 72 2.21 -1.83 -8.23
N LEU A 73 1.36 -1.14 -7.44
CA LEU A 73 1.69 0.16 -6.83
C LEU A 73 2.91 0.07 -5.89
N TYR A 74 3.00 -0.96 -5.07
CA TYR A 74 4.18 -1.15 -4.21
C TYR A 74 5.46 -1.31 -5.05
N THR A 75 5.39 -2.12 -6.09
CA THR A 75 6.56 -2.52 -6.89
C THR A 75 7.05 -1.39 -7.79
N PHE A 76 6.15 -0.72 -8.53
CA PHE A 76 6.53 0.25 -9.56
C PHE A 76 6.31 1.71 -9.17
N PHE A 77 5.50 2.00 -8.16
CA PHE A 77 5.28 3.39 -7.73
C PHE A 77 6.02 3.71 -6.43
N ARG A 78 5.81 2.93 -5.36
CA ARG A 78 6.47 3.18 -4.06
C ARG A 78 7.99 3.01 -4.15
N ASN A 79 8.48 1.91 -4.72
CA ASN A 79 9.93 1.68 -4.78
C ASN A 79 10.64 2.65 -5.72
N SER A 80 9.97 3.08 -6.79
CA SER A 80 10.47 4.11 -7.69
C SER A 80 10.65 5.47 -7.01
N MET A 81 9.82 5.81 -6.02
CA MET A 81 10.03 7.02 -5.21
C MET A 81 11.25 6.93 -4.28
N VAL A 82 11.73 5.72 -3.96
CA VAL A 82 12.85 5.48 -3.03
C VAL A 82 14.16 5.21 -3.76
N HIS A 83 14.11 4.57 -4.93
CA HIS A 83 15.28 4.08 -5.68
C HIS A 83 15.40 4.68 -7.09
N GLY A 84 14.68 5.78 -7.37
CA GLY A 84 14.67 6.46 -8.66
C GLY A 84 13.43 6.10 -9.49
N TYR A 85 12.73 7.12 -10.00
CA TYR A 85 11.46 6.93 -10.69
C TYR A 85 11.69 6.26 -12.05
N ARG A 86 11.07 5.10 -12.27
CA ARG A 86 11.00 4.44 -13.57
C ARG A 86 9.52 4.41 -13.94
N ALA A 87 9.14 5.13 -15.00
CA ALA A 87 7.75 5.19 -15.48
C ALA A 87 7.34 3.83 -16.07
N ARG A 88 6.94 2.88 -15.20
CA ARG A 88 6.55 1.52 -15.57
C ARG A 88 5.22 1.18 -14.92
N ALA A 89 4.25 0.74 -15.71
CA ALA A 89 2.97 0.15 -15.29
C ALA A 89 2.06 0.95 -14.34
N VAL A 90 2.54 2.04 -13.73
CA VAL A 90 1.78 3.02 -12.95
C VAL A 90 2.13 4.40 -13.45
N TYR A 91 1.13 5.09 -13.98
CA TYR A 91 1.23 6.45 -14.47
C TYR A 91 0.40 7.38 -13.60
N LEU A 92 0.73 8.67 -13.66
CA LEU A 92 0.01 9.70 -12.94
C LEU A 92 -0.82 10.53 -13.91
N SER A 93 -2.03 10.89 -13.49
CA SER A 93 -2.93 11.78 -14.21
C SER A 93 -3.57 12.78 -13.25
N ASP A 94 -4.03 13.90 -13.77
CA ASP A 94 -4.85 14.89 -13.08
C ASP A 94 -6.35 14.54 -13.12
N GLN A 95 -6.77 13.60 -13.99
CA GLN A 95 -8.14 13.07 -14.03
C GLN A 95 -8.51 12.42 -12.70
N GLU A 96 -9.72 12.62 -12.20
CA GLU A 96 -10.09 12.12 -10.88
C GLU A 96 -10.19 10.59 -10.86
N GLY A 97 -9.52 9.96 -9.89
CA GLY A 97 -9.72 8.54 -9.59
C GLY A 97 -8.51 7.64 -9.85
N LEU A 98 -8.86 6.41 -10.22
CA LEU A 98 -7.96 5.31 -10.55
C LEU A 98 -8.56 4.62 -11.76
N ASP A 99 -7.84 4.69 -12.87
CA ASP A 99 -8.16 4.00 -14.10
C ASP A 99 -7.27 2.78 -14.27
N ILE A 100 -7.88 1.70 -14.77
CA ILE A 100 -7.23 0.41 -14.95
C ILE A 100 -7.32 0.07 -16.43
N GLU A 101 -6.22 0.28 -17.13
CA GLU A 101 -6.12 -0.01 -18.56
C GLU A 101 -5.75 -1.48 -18.75
N GLU A 102 -6.76 -2.35 -18.61
CA GLU A 102 -6.59 -3.81 -18.65
C GLU A 102 -5.95 -4.28 -19.98
N GLY A 103 -6.24 -3.60 -21.09
CA GLY A 103 -5.68 -3.91 -22.42
C GLY A 103 -4.24 -3.48 -22.63
N ASP A 104 -3.76 -2.54 -21.81
CA ASP A 104 -2.42 -1.93 -21.92
C ASP A 104 -1.52 -2.27 -20.72
N GLY A 105 -2.02 -3.10 -19.79
CA GLY A 105 -1.23 -3.63 -18.67
C GLY A 105 -0.71 -2.56 -17.71
N HIS A 106 -1.42 -1.45 -17.54
CA HIS A 106 -1.02 -0.38 -16.63
C HIS A 106 -2.19 0.24 -15.86
N LEU A 107 -1.84 0.98 -14.81
CA LEU A 107 -2.74 1.77 -14.00
C LEU A 107 -2.45 3.25 -14.21
N VAL A 108 -3.50 4.06 -14.23
CA VAL A 108 -3.38 5.52 -14.19
C VAL A 108 -4.02 6.00 -12.90
N LEU A 109 -3.26 6.74 -12.09
CA LEU A 109 -3.66 7.13 -10.75
C LEU A 109 -3.54 8.63 -10.57
N ASN A 110 -4.58 9.23 -10.00
CA ASN A 110 -4.47 10.59 -9.50
C ASN A 110 -3.91 10.61 -8.06
N PRO A 111 -2.77 11.28 -7.82
CA PRO A 111 -2.15 11.32 -6.51
C PRO A 111 -2.99 12.07 -5.46
N HIS A 112 -3.78 13.07 -5.88
CA HIS A 112 -4.70 13.79 -4.99
C HIS A 112 -5.89 12.92 -4.61
N TRP A 113 -6.41 12.15 -5.55
CA TRP A 113 -7.46 11.17 -5.27
C TRP A 113 -6.97 10.12 -4.25
N LEU A 114 -5.77 9.57 -4.45
CA LEU A 114 -5.19 8.60 -3.49
C LEU A 114 -5.00 9.23 -2.11
N TRP A 115 -4.58 10.49 -2.04
CA TRP A 115 -4.45 11.22 -0.77
C TRP A 115 -5.81 11.41 -0.08
N ASN A 116 -6.86 11.71 -0.83
CA ASN A 116 -8.21 11.82 -0.27
C ASN A 116 -8.70 10.48 0.28
N ARG A 117 -8.48 9.36 -0.45
CA ARG A 117 -8.77 8.01 0.05
C ARG A 117 -7.98 7.68 1.32
N PHE A 118 -6.72 8.11 1.39
CA PHE A 118 -5.90 7.97 2.59
C PHE A 118 -6.49 8.66 3.81
N LYS A 119 -6.90 9.94 3.68
CA LYS A 119 -7.48 10.68 4.82
C LYS A 119 -8.72 9.98 5.38
N VAL A 120 -9.62 9.54 4.49
CA VAL A 120 -10.85 8.84 4.88
C VAL A 120 -10.53 7.54 5.61
N ALA A 121 -9.71 6.67 5.02
CA ALA A 121 -9.35 5.39 5.65
C ALA A 121 -8.58 5.56 6.97
N TYR A 122 -7.73 6.59 7.07
CA TYR A 122 -7.02 6.90 8.31
C TYR A 122 -7.98 7.33 9.42
N GLU A 123 -8.94 8.19 9.12
CA GLU A 123 -9.94 8.64 10.08
C GLU A 123 -10.81 7.48 10.58
N GLU A 124 -11.23 6.59 9.68
CA GLU A 124 -11.95 5.36 10.03
C GLU A 124 -11.12 4.46 10.97
N LEU A 125 -9.87 4.14 10.59
CA LEU A 125 -8.98 3.30 11.40
C LEU A 125 -8.66 3.94 12.77
N LEU A 126 -8.50 5.26 12.82
CA LEU A 126 -8.25 5.99 14.06
C LEU A 126 -9.47 5.92 14.98
N ASN A 127 -10.67 6.18 14.45
CA ASN A 127 -11.91 6.10 15.20
C ASN A 127 -12.14 4.67 15.74
N GLU A 128 -11.88 3.64 14.93
CA GLU A 128 -11.92 2.24 15.37
C GLU A 128 -10.91 1.91 16.47
N ALA A 129 -9.72 2.52 16.42
CA ALA A 129 -8.69 2.30 17.43
C ALA A 129 -9.01 3.02 18.75
N LEU A 130 -9.66 4.18 18.68
CA LEU A 130 -10.07 4.99 19.84
C LEU A 130 -11.33 4.46 20.53
N ASP A 131 -12.18 3.71 19.81
CA ASP A 131 -13.37 3.10 20.40
C ASP A 131 -13.01 2.01 21.42
N GLU A 132 -13.09 2.35 22.70
CA GLU A 132 -12.79 1.44 23.81
C GLU A 132 -13.85 0.36 24.02
N SER A 133 -15.04 0.53 23.43
CA SER A 133 -16.13 -0.43 23.55
C SER A 133 -15.93 -1.69 22.69
N ARG A 134 -14.97 -1.64 21.75
CA ARG A 134 -14.70 -2.72 20.79
C ARG A 134 -13.23 -3.11 20.77
N GLU A 135 -12.96 -4.39 21.02
CA GLU A 135 -11.62 -4.94 20.91
C GLU A 135 -11.32 -5.34 19.45
N THR A 136 -10.86 -4.38 18.63
CA THR A 136 -10.52 -4.59 17.22
C THR A 136 -9.05 -4.97 17.03
N SER A 137 -8.71 -5.61 15.90
CA SER A 137 -7.31 -5.83 15.51
C SER A 137 -6.56 -4.52 15.32
N SER A 138 -7.22 -3.51 14.74
CA SER A 138 -6.69 -2.15 14.56
C SER A 138 -6.26 -1.53 15.90
N ARG A 139 -7.11 -1.63 16.93
CA ARG A 139 -6.81 -1.16 18.31
C ARG A 139 -5.62 -1.90 18.90
N LYS A 140 -5.60 -3.24 18.82
CA LYS A 140 -4.48 -4.06 19.33
C LYS A 140 -3.15 -3.68 18.72
N HIS A 141 -3.09 -3.54 17.39
CA HIS A 141 -1.86 -3.17 16.69
C HIS A 141 -1.42 -1.73 17.01
N CYS A 142 -2.38 -0.79 17.06
CA CYS A 142 -2.09 0.60 17.41
C CYS A 142 -1.51 0.71 18.83
N LEU A 143 -2.13 0.07 19.82
CA LEU A 143 -1.63 0.04 21.19
C LEU A 143 -0.27 -0.63 21.31
N ALA A 144 -0.05 -1.74 20.58
CA ALA A 144 1.25 -2.40 20.54
C ALA A 144 2.34 -1.49 19.95
N TYR A 145 2.00 -0.71 18.91
CA TYR A 145 2.89 0.27 18.31
C TYR A 145 3.24 1.41 19.28
N ILE A 146 2.23 1.97 19.97
CA ILE A 146 2.45 3.04 20.97
C ILE A 146 3.33 2.54 22.12
N ARG A 147 3.01 1.37 22.70
CA ARG A 147 3.81 0.76 23.77
C ARG A 147 5.26 0.57 23.34
N LYS A 148 5.46 0.12 22.10
CA LYS A 148 6.79 -0.04 21.53
C LYS A 148 7.55 1.30 21.51
N ILE A 149 6.93 2.37 21.00
CA ILE A 149 7.57 3.70 20.98
C ILE A 149 7.91 4.16 22.40
N LEU A 150 6.96 4.09 23.34
CA LEU A 150 7.18 4.50 24.72
C LEU A 150 8.31 3.72 25.41
N SER A 151 8.44 2.42 25.10
CA SER A 151 9.53 1.57 25.61
C SER A 151 10.89 1.87 24.97
N GLU A 152 10.92 2.25 23.69
CA GLU A 152 12.15 2.62 22.96
C GLU A 152 12.64 4.03 23.35
N GLU A 153 11.72 4.91 23.78
CA GLU A 153 12.02 6.27 24.24
C GLU A 153 12.33 6.37 25.74
N GLY A 154 12.31 5.26 26.48
CA GLY A 154 12.68 5.23 27.90
C GLY A 154 11.66 5.88 28.84
N VAL A 155 10.39 5.96 28.44
CA VAL A 155 9.31 6.42 29.32
C VAL A 155 8.93 5.25 30.25
N PRO A 156 9.10 5.36 31.58
CA PRO A 156 8.75 4.29 32.50
C PRO A 156 7.26 3.96 32.38
N SER A 157 6.95 2.67 32.36
CA SER A 157 5.57 2.20 32.53
C SER A 157 5.21 2.41 34.00
N GLU A 158 4.27 3.32 34.27
CA GLU A 158 3.57 3.38 35.58
C GLU A 158 2.55 2.24 35.69
#